data_AF-A0A948W5F1-F1
#
_entry.id   AF-A0A948W5F1-F1
#
_cell.length_a   1.000
_cell.length_b   1.000
_cell.length_c   1.000
_cell.angle_alpha   90.00
_cell.angle_beta   90.00
_cell.angle_gamma   90.00
#
_symmetry.space_group_name_H-M   'P 1'
#
loop_
_entity.id
_entity.type
_entity.pdbx_description
1 polymer ?
#
loop_
_entity_poly.entity_id
_entity_poly.type
_entity_poly.pdbx_seq_one_letter_code
_entity_poly.pdbx_strand_id
1 'polypeptide(L)' 'METRLLKSDEVAEILQVSKALVYVLLKRGEIPSVRIGKVVRVRLEDLERYINEKAAHNENPFSLRAR' A
#
# COMPACT_ATOMS: atom_id res chain seq x y z
N MET A 1 16.04 14.10 -0.84
CA MET A 1 14.91 13.19 -0.54
C MET A 1 15.42 11.79 -0.77
N GLU A 2 15.44 10.95 0.26
CA GLU A 2 15.90 9.56 0.13
C GLU A 2 14.79 8.71 -0.47
N THR A 3 15.02 8.15 -1.67
CA THR A 3 14.06 7.23 -2.29
C THR A 3 14.21 5.84 -1.66
N ARG A 4 13.44 5.59 -0.60
CA ARG A 4 13.42 4.28 0.06
C ARG A 4 12.56 3.28 -0.73
N LEU A 5 13.20 2.21 -1.18
CA LEU A 5 12.57 1.12 -1.92
C LEU A 5 12.30 -0.09 -1.01
N LEU A 6 11.03 -0.30 -0.69
CA LEU A 6 10.54 -1.40 0.12
C LEU A 6 10.42 -2.69 -0.69
N LYS A 7 10.69 -3.82 -0.01
CA LYS A 7 10.35 -5.16 -0.52
C LYS A 7 8.86 -5.43 -0.31
N SER A 8 8.32 -6.39 -1.06
CA SER A 8 6.94 -6.88 -0.87
C SER A 8 6.66 -7.36 0.56
N ASP A 9 7.67 -7.91 1.24
CA ASP A 9 7.58 -8.30 2.66
C ASP A 9 7.37 -7.10 3.58
N GLU A 10 8.19 -6.06 3.43
CA GLU A 10 8.09 -4.85 4.24
C GLU A 10 6.75 -4.14 4.01
N VAL A 11 6.27 -4.13 2.76
CA VAL A 11 4.94 -3.61 2.43
C VAL A 11 3.83 -4.39 3.13
N ALA A 12 3.96 -5.72 3.21
CA ALA A 12 3.00 -6.58 3.91
C ALA A 12 2.99 -6.30 5.42
N GLU A 13 4.17 -6.11 6.02
CA GLU A 13 4.31 -5.73 7.42
C GLU A 13 3.73 -4.34 7.70
N ILE A 14 3.96 -3.35 6.83
CA ILE A 14 3.42 -2.00 7.01
C ILE A 14 1.89 -1.98 6.89
N LEU A 15 1.34 -2.65 5.89
CA LEU A 15 -0.11 -2.71 5.68
C LEU A 15 -0.81 -3.68 6.62
N GLN A 16 -0.07 -4.51 7.37
CA GLN A 16 -0.61 -5.58 8.23
C GLN A 16 -1.49 -6.56 7.45
N VAL A 17 -1.04 -6.95 6.25
CA VAL A 17 -1.76 -7.87 5.36
C VAL A 17 -0.91 -9.04 4.91
N SER A 18 -1.53 -10.06 4.31
CA SER A 18 -0.79 -11.19 3.77
C SER A 18 0.03 -10.80 2.53
N LYS A 19 1.18 -11.44 2.32
CA LYS A 19 2.01 -11.26 1.11
C LYS A 19 1.21 -11.52 -0.17
N ALA A 20 0.29 -12.49 -0.13
CA ALA A 20 -0.59 -12.80 -1.25
C ALA A 20 -1.45 -11.59 -1.62
N LEU A 21 -2.02 -10.89 -0.64
CA LEU A 21 -2.78 -9.67 -0.90
C LEU A 21 -1.90 -8.56 -1.47
N VAL A 22 -0.69 -8.37 -0.94
CA VAL A 22 0.27 -7.41 -1.51
C VAL A 22 0.56 -7.74 -2.98
N TYR A 23 0.82 -9.00 -3.33
CA TYR A 23 1.00 -9.40 -4.73
C TYR A 23 -0.22 -9.10 -5.60
N VAL A 24 -1.43 -9.31 -5.09
CA VAL A 24 -2.67 -8.96 -5.80
C VAL A 24 -2.75 -7.45 -6.03
N LEU A 25 -2.49 -6.63 -5.01
CA LEU A 25 -2.51 -5.16 -5.12
C LEU A 25 -1.48 -4.65 -6.12
N LEU A 26 -0.26 -5.19 -6.08
CA LEU A 26 0.82 -4.86 -7.02
C LEU A 26 0.48 -5.29 -8.44
N LYS A 27 -0.07 -6.50 -8.62
CA LYS A 27 -0.46 -7.03 -9.93
C LYS A 27 -1.64 -6.27 -10.53
N ARG A 28 -2.58 -5.80 -9.69
CA ARG A 28 -3.70 -4.93 -10.09
C ARG A 28 -3.26 -3.50 -10.41
N GLY A 29 -2.06 -3.10 -9.98
CA GLY A 29 -1.57 -1.74 -10.14
C GLY A 29 -2.19 -0.75 -9.15
N GLU A 30 -2.82 -1.23 -8.07
CA GLU A 30 -3.36 -0.36 -7.02
C GLU A 30 -2.23 0.31 -6.21
N ILE A 31 -1.11 -0.39 -6.04
CA ILE A 31 0.11 0.16 -5.45
C ILE A 31 1.17 0.25 -6.56
N PRO A 32 1.62 1.45 -6.92
CA PRO A 32 2.69 1.62 -7.89
C PRO A 32 3.97 0.93 -7.45
N SER A 33 4.59 0.20 -8.36
CA SER A 33 5.78 -0.58 -8.07
C SER A 33 6.76 -0.58 -9.23
N VAL A 34 8.04 -0.71 -8.88
CA VAL A 34 9.15 -0.75 -9.80
C VAL A 34 9.66 -2.19 -9.86
N ARG A 35 9.64 -2.76 -11.06
CA ARG A 35 10.19 -4.09 -11.30
C ARG A 35 11.66 -3.98 -11.70
N ILE A 36 12.53 -4.60 -10.93
CA ILE A 36 13.97 -4.65 -11.18
C ILE A 36 14.34 -6.12 -11.42
N GLY A 37 14.36 -6.51 -12.69
CA GLY A 37 14.52 -7.92 -13.08
C GLY A 37 13.41 -8.81 -12.52
N LYS A 38 13.76 -9.74 -11.61
CA LYS A 38 12.82 -10.66 -10.96
C LYS A 38 12.20 -10.13 -9.67
N VAL A 39 12.75 -9.06 -9.09
CA VAL A 39 12.28 -8.49 -7.82
C VAL A 39 11.40 -7.27 -8.07
N VAL A 40 10.39 -7.11 -7.21
CA VAL A 40 9.48 -5.95 -7.22
C VAL A 40 9.80 -5.10 -6.00
N ARG A 41 9.87 -3.79 -6.22
CA ARG A 41 10.10 -2.78 -5.19
C ARG A 41 8.97 -1.77 -5.19
N VAL A 42 8.62 -1.29 -4.01
CA VAL A 42 7.60 -0.25 -3.82
C VAL A 42 8.30 0.95 -3.22
N ARG A 43 8.06 2.14 -3.77
CA ARG A 43 8.56 3.36 -3.14
C ARG A 43 7.71 3.66 -1.90
N LEU A 44 8.34 4.06 -0.81
CA LEU A 44 7.62 4.40 0.43
C LEU A 44 6.53 5.46 0.18
N GLU A 45 6.86 6.50 -0.59
CA GLU A 45 5.91 7.55 -1.02
C GLU A 45 4.67 7.03 -1.75
N ASP A 46 4.81 5.98 -2.58
CA ASP A 46 3.70 5.39 -3.32
C ASP A 46 2.79 4.57 -2.38
N LEU A 47 3.39 3.91 -1.39
CA LEU A 47 2.65 3.19 -0.35
C LEU A 47 1.88 4.15 0.56
N GLU A 48 2.53 5.22 1.03
CA GLU A 48 1.90 6.25 1.85
C GLU A 48 0.73 6.92 1.12
N ARG A 49 0.92 7.23 -0.18
CA ARG A 49 -0.16 7.78 -1.01
C ARG A 49 -1.35 6.83 -1.10
N TYR A 50 -1.10 5.54 -1.33
CA TYR A 50 -2.16 4.53 -1.36
C TYR A 50 -2.93 4.46 -0.03
N ILE A 51 -2.23 4.49 1.11
CA ILE A 51 -2.87 4.48 2.44
C ILE A 51 -3.74 5.73 2.61
N ASN A 52 -3.22 6.90 2.26
CA ASN A 52 -3.94 8.16 2.38
C ASN A 52 -5.19 8.20 1.48
N GLU A 53 -5.09 7.73 0.24
CA GLU A 53 -6.22 7.62 -0.69
C GLU A 53 -7.32 6.69 -0.15
N LYS A 54 -6.95 5.51 0.38
CA LYS A 54 -7.92 4.57 0.95
C LYS A 54 -8.51 5.06 2.27
N ALA A 55 -7.73 5.77 3.10
CA ALA A 55 -8.22 6.38 4.33
C ALA A 55 -9.23 7.49 4.06
N ALA A 56 -8.94 8.38 3.09
CA ALA A 56 -9.84 9.43 2.66
C ALA A 56 -11.12 8.90 2.00
N HIS A 57 -11.05 7.75 1.32
CA HIS A 57 -12.24 7.12 0.74
C HIS A 57 -13.11 6.39 1.77
N ASN A 58 -12.57 6.11 2.96
CA ASN A 58 -13.27 5.43 4.05
C ASN A 58 -13.73 6.41 5.15
N GLU A 59 -14.05 7.66 4.79
CA GLU A 59 -14.87 8.54 5.62
C GLU A 59 -16.26 7.90 5.77
N ASN A 60 -16.33 6.93 6.68
CA ASN A 60 -17.50 6.12 6.90
C ASN A 60 -18.58 7.04 7.50
N PRO A 61 -19.68 7.34 6.77
CA PRO A 61 -20.73 8.22 7.27
C PRO A 61 -21.45 7.65 8.49
N PHE A 62 -21.23 6.37 8.82
CA PHE A 62 -21.81 5.70 9.99
C PHE A 62 -21.00 5.88 11.28
N SER A 63 -19.80 6.48 11.23
CA SER A 63 -19.02 6.81 12.45
C SER A 63 -19.67 7.89 13.32
N LEU A 64 -20.66 8.62 12.80
CA LEU A 64 -21.42 9.67 13.52
C LEU A 64 -22.56 9.13 14.41
N ARG A 65 -22.77 7.80 14.50
CA ARG A 65 -23.85 7.19 15.29
C ARG A 65 -23.44 6.66 16.68
N ALA A 66 -22.34 7.17 17.23
CA ALA A 66 -22.04 7.01 18.66
C ALA A 66 -22.34 8.34 19.40
N ARG A 67 -23.63 8.60 19.60
CA ARG A 67 -24.16 9.49 20.65
C ARG A 67 -25.29 8.77 21.35
#